data_AF-A0A7S3TX90-F1
#
_entry.id   AF-A0A7S3TX90-F1
#
_cell.length_a   1.000
_cell.length_b   1.000
_cell.length_c   1.000
_cell.angle_alpha   90.00
_cell.angle_beta   90.00
_cell.angle_gamma   90.00
#
_symmetry.space_group_name_H-M   'P 1'
#
loop_
_entity.id
_entity.type
_entity.pdbx_description
1 polymer ?
#
loop_
_entity_poly.entity_id
_entity_poly.type
_entity_poly.pdbx_seq_one_letter_code
_entity_poly.pdbx_strand_id
1 'polypeptide(L)'
;KLQGCRPFAWFLKRFQKIYVDGGMIPSEVFMLQEESSGRCLYFQGHAGTSGAGQEGATLEPCTEQDDRFFWHLGNADHRTHKCCGGLRAWNTDQCLAGGQGGGKAIAGSC
;
A
#
# COMPACT_ATOMS: atom_id res chain seq x y z
N LYS A 1 19.58 10.32 -29.57
CA LYS A 1 20.67 10.48 -28.56
C LYS A 1 20.07 11.11 -27.32
N LEU A 2 20.03 10.39 -26.19
CA LEU A 2 19.55 10.93 -24.91
C LEU A 2 20.54 12.02 -24.44
N GLN A 3 20.12 13.28 -24.52
CA GLN A 3 20.96 14.43 -24.19
C GLN A 3 21.11 14.54 -22.67
N GLY A 4 22.23 14.08 -22.10
CA GLY A 4 22.61 14.36 -20.71
C GLY A 4 21.70 13.81 -19.61
N CYS A 5 20.68 13.00 -19.93
CA CYS A 5 19.80 12.40 -18.93
C CYS A 5 20.57 11.38 -18.07
N ARG A 6 20.41 11.50 -16.74
CA ARG A 6 20.90 10.47 -15.81
C ARG A 6 20.03 9.20 -15.96
N PRO A 7 20.60 7.99 -15.77
CA PRO A 7 19.80 6.76 -15.77
C PRO A 7 18.73 6.75 -14.68
N PHE A 8 17.63 6.02 -14.87
CA PHE A 8 16.55 5.90 -13.87
C PHE A 8 17.04 5.40 -12.51
N ALA A 9 18.02 4.49 -12.49
CA ALA A 9 18.66 4.04 -11.25
C ALA A 9 19.33 5.19 -10.45
N TRP A 10 19.89 6.20 -11.14
CA TRP A 10 20.43 7.39 -10.46
C TRP A 10 19.32 8.22 -9.81
N PHE A 11 18.16 8.34 -10.47
CA PHE A 11 16.99 9.03 -9.92
C PHE A 11 16.48 8.32 -8.67
N LEU A 12 16.28 7.00 -8.71
CA LEU A 12 15.86 6.21 -7.56
C LEU A 12 16.85 6.31 -6.39
N LYS A 13 18.16 6.25 -6.66
CA LYS A 13 19.19 6.43 -5.63
C LYS A 13 19.16 7.83 -5.03
N ARG A 14 18.99 8.88 -5.84
CA ARG A 14 18.92 10.27 -5.36
C ARG A 14 17.71 10.51 -4.46
N PHE A 15 16.58 9.92 -4.79
CA PHE A 15 15.31 10.08 -4.08
C PHE A 15 14.95 8.83 -3.27
N GLN A 16 15.95 8.05 -2.85
CA GLN A 16 15.74 6.77 -2.16
C GLN A 16 14.90 6.94 -0.90
N LYS A 17 15.11 8.02 -0.14
CA LYS A 17 14.31 8.32 1.06
C LYS A 17 12.82 8.53 0.76
N ILE A 18 12.49 9.01 -0.45
CA ILE A 18 11.11 9.23 -0.86
C ILE A 18 10.50 7.91 -1.31
N TYR A 19 11.21 7.12 -2.12
CA TYR A 19 10.62 5.92 -2.71
C TYR A 19 10.75 4.67 -1.85
N VAL A 20 11.85 4.48 -1.13
CA VAL A 20 12.13 3.27 -0.35
C VAL A 20 11.71 3.43 1.11
N ASP A 21 12.23 4.45 1.81
CA ASP A 21 11.89 4.64 3.24
C ASP A 21 10.40 4.98 3.44
N GLY A 22 9.77 5.48 2.37
CA GLY A 22 8.35 5.71 2.24
C GLY A 22 7.43 4.52 2.07
N GLY A 23 8.03 3.36 1.82
CA GLY A 23 7.31 2.18 1.39
C GLY A 23 6.68 2.30 -0.01
N MET A 24 7.03 3.26 -0.88
CA MET A 24 6.51 3.27 -2.26
C MET A 24 7.13 2.17 -3.14
N ILE A 25 8.36 1.76 -2.84
CA ILE A 25 9.05 0.63 -3.45
C ILE A 25 9.32 -0.37 -2.31
N PRO A 26 8.39 -1.30 -2.08
CA PRO A 26 8.56 -2.29 -1.03
C PRO A 26 9.61 -3.33 -1.43
N SER A 27 10.26 -3.93 -0.43
CA SER A 27 11.12 -5.11 -0.64
C SER A 27 10.31 -6.37 -0.98
N GLU A 28 9.06 -6.42 -0.53
CA GLU A 28 8.15 -7.55 -0.67
C GLU A 28 6.70 -7.07 -0.72
N VAL A 29 5.88 -7.75 -1.53
CA VAL A 29 4.42 -7.61 -1.55
C VAL A 29 3.81 -8.96 -1.22
N PHE A 30 2.76 -8.97 -0.41
CA PHE A 30 2.15 -10.20 0.10
C PHE A 30 0.64 -10.07 0.26
N MET A 31 -0.05 -11.22 0.29
CA MET A 31 -1.46 -11.31 0.66
C MET A 31 -1.60 -11.60 2.15
N LEU A 32 -2.63 -11.04 2.79
CA LEU A 32 -2.95 -11.29 4.19
C LEU A 32 -4.17 -12.22 4.27
N GLN A 33 -3.95 -13.48 4.65
CA GLN A 33 -5.01 -14.45 4.84
C GLN A 33 -5.46 -14.50 6.30
N GLU A 34 -6.77 -14.40 6.54
CA GLU A 34 -7.38 -14.62 7.84
C GLU A 34 -7.53 -16.12 8.09
N GLU A 35 -6.94 -16.63 9.19
CA GLU A 35 -6.81 -18.07 9.42
C GLU A 35 -8.16 -18.80 9.58
N SER A 36 -9.18 -18.14 10.12
CA SER A 36 -10.45 -18.80 10.48
C SER A 36 -11.35 -19.08 9.28
N SER A 37 -11.39 -18.15 8.33
CA SER A 37 -12.21 -18.20 7.11
C SER A 37 -11.40 -18.58 5.88
N GLY A 38 -10.08 -18.52 5.95
CA GLY A 38 -9.18 -18.71 4.82
C GLY A 38 -9.27 -17.61 3.75
N ARG A 39 -9.92 -16.48 4.06
CA ARG A 39 -10.13 -15.36 3.14
C ARG A 39 -8.99 -14.35 3.23
N CYS A 40 -8.76 -13.62 2.14
CA CYS A 40 -7.72 -12.62 2.07
C CYS A 40 -8.27 -11.21 2.25
N LEU A 41 -7.46 -10.34 2.85
CA LEU A 41 -7.75 -8.93 2.99
C LEU A 41 -7.69 -8.25 1.62
N TYR A 42 -8.82 -7.70 1.21
CA TYR A 42 -9.05 -7.05 -0.06
C TYR A 42 -9.27 -5.56 0.15
N PHE A 43 -8.53 -4.72 -0.57
CA PHE A 43 -8.70 -3.28 -0.57
C PHE A 43 -9.80 -2.87 -1.57
N GLN A 44 -10.78 -2.09 -1.12
CA GLN A 44 -11.96 -1.75 -1.94
C GLN A 44 -11.77 -0.52 -2.83
N GLY A 45 -10.73 0.27 -2.59
CA GLY A 45 -10.44 1.48 -3.36
C GLY A 45 -9.77 1.21 -4.71
N HIS A 46 -9.44 2.29 -5.41
CA HIS A 46 -8.70 2.26 -6.67
C HIS A 46 -7.19 2.36 -6.43
N ALA A 47 -6.41 1.92 -7.42
CA ALA A 47 -4.97 2.16 -7.45
C ALA A 47 -4.66 3.67 -7.45
N GLY A 48 -3.54 4.05 -6.84
CA GLY A 48 -3.06 5.43 -6.74
C GLY A 48 -3.56 6.15 -5.49
N THR A 49 -3.69 7.48 -5.60
CA THR A 49 -4.09 8.36 -4.49
C THR A 49 -5.60 8.47 -4.40
N SER A 50 -6.18 8.11 -3.25
CA SER A 50 -7.63 8.30 -3.04
C SER A 50 -7.95 9.78 -2.85
N GLY A 51 -8.86 10.30 -3.67
CA GLY A 51 -9.41 11.66 -3.52
C GLY A 51 -10.37 11.80 -2.33
N ALA A 52 -10.93 10.69 -1.84
CA ALA A 52 -11.84 10.67 -0.69
C ALA A 52 -11.09 10.60 0.66
N GLY A 53 -9.81 10.24 0.64
CA GLY A 53 -8.93 10.19 1.81
C GLY A 53 -9.10 8.98 2.71
N GLN A 54 -10.17 8.18 2.53
CA GLN A 54 -10.44 6.92 3.22
C GLN A 54 -11.16 5.94 2.30
N GLU A 55 -10.86 4.66 2.44
CA GLU A 55 -11.45 3.56 1.68
C GLU A 55 -11.71 2.36 2.59
N GLY A 56 -12.53 1.41 2.12
CA GLY A 56 -12.80 0.17 2.85
C GLY A 56 -11.79 -0.94 2.55
N ALA A 57 -11.71 -1.90 3.46
CA ALA A 57 -11.10 -3.21 3.23
C ALA A 57 -12.02 -4.32 3.75
N THR A 58 -12.10 -5.43 3.03
CA THR A 58 -12.98 -6.58 3.36
C THR A 58 -12.26 -7.91 3.22
N LEU A 59 -12.82 -8.98 3.77
CA LEU A 59 -12.34 -10.35 3.55
C LEU A 59 -13.04 -11.01 2.36
N GLU A 60 -12.27 -11.32 1.32
CA GLU A 60 -12.74 -11.93 0.07
C GLU A 60 -11.98 -13.23 -0.24
N PRO A 61 -12.48 -14.10 -1.13
CA PRO A 61 -11.71 -15.24 -1.61
C PRO A 61 -10.37 -14.80 -2.21
N CYS A 62 -9.27 -15.40 -1.75
CA CYS A 62 -7.92 -15.05 -2.18
C CYS A 62 -7.73 -15.26 -3.70
N THR A 63 -7.11 -14.29 -4.38
CA THR A 63 -6.75 -14.39 -5.80
C THR A 63 -5.47 -13.59 -6.07
N GLU A 64 -4.58 -14.17 -6.87
CA GLU A 64 -3.35 -13.52 -7.33
C GLU A 64 -3.57 -12.65 -8.57
N GLN A 65 -4.77 -12.67 -9.15
CA GLN A 65 -5.10 -11.95 -10.39
C GLN A 65 -5.52 -10.49 -10.13
N ASP A 66 -5.69 -10.10 -8.87
CA ASP A 66 -6.14 -8.78 -8.48
C ASP A 66 -5.16 -8.15 -7.48
N ASP A 67 -4.51 -7.07 -7.92
CA ASP A 67 -3.53 -6.31 -7.15
C ASP A 67 -4.08 -5.78 -5.82
N ARG A 68 -5.42 -5.68 -5.68
CA ARG A 68 -6.09 -5.20 -4.45
C ARG A 68 -5.99 -6.16 -3.27
N PHE A 69 -5.53 -7.39 -3.49
CA PHE A 69 -5.21 -8.33 -2.40
C PHE A 69 -3.79 -8.18 -1.87
N PHE A 70 -2.95 -7.40 -2.55
CA PHE A 70 -1.56 -7.24 -2.18
C PHE A 70 -1.37 -6.05 -1.26
N TRP A 71 -0.55 -6.30 -0.25
CA TRP A 71 -0.16 -5.35 0.77
C TRP A 71 1.36 -5.38 0.90
N HIS A 72 1.91 -4.34 1.49
CA HIS A 72 3.30 -4.33 1.89
C HIS A 72 3.47 -3.56 3.19
N LEU A 73 4.64 -3.72 3.80
CA LEU A 73 5.00 -2.89 4.95
C LEU A 73 5.17 -1.44 4.50
N GLY A 74 4.59 -0.53 5.28
CA GLY A 74 4.72 0.91 5.11
C GLY A 74 4.48 1.57 6.46
N ASN A 75 5.45 2.34 6.94
CA ASN A 75 5.45 2.88 8.31
C ASN A 75 5.58 4.41 8.39
N ALA A 76 5.54 5.11 7.25
CA ALA A 76 5.55 6.57 7.22
C ALA A 76 4.58 7.15 6.17
N ASP A 77 3.78 8.12 6.59
CA ASP A 77 3.16 9.11 5.70
C ASP A 77 4.23 10.16 5.35
N HIS A 78 4.50 10.38 4.07
CA HIS A 78 5.51 11.34 3.61
C HIS A 78 5.12 12.80 3.79
N ARG A 79 3.83 13.10 3.73
CA ARG A 79 3.30 14.45 3.80
C ARG A 79 3.25 14.92 5.24
N THR A 80 2.88 14.03 6.17
CA THR A 80 2.73 14.39 7.59
C THR A 80 3.87 13.92 8.48
N HIS A 81 4.77 13.06 7.96
CA HIS A 81 5.83 12.39 8.71
C HIS A 81 5.33 11.58 9.92
N LYS A 82 4.03 11.23 9.93
CA LYS A 82 3.45 10.39 10.97
C LYS A 82 3.59 8.92 10.62
N CYS A 83 3.69 8.09 11.65
CA CYS A 83 3.60 6.65 11.47
C CYS A 83 2.22 6.29 10.90
N CYS A 84 2.20 5.61 9.77
CA CYS A 84 1.00 4.96 9.28
C CYS A 84 0.83 3.57 9.91
N GLY A 85 -0.33 2.93 9.74
CA GLY A 85 -0.71 1.68 10.40
C GLY A 85 0.13 0.44 10.05
N GLY A 86 1.34 0.60 9.51
CA GLY A 86 2.32 -0.46 9.27
C GLY A 86 2.07 -1.26 7.99
N LEU A 87 0.82 -1.34 7.54
CA LEU A 87 0.39 -2.06 6.35
C LEU A 87 -0.24 -1.11 5.34
N ARG A 88 0.26 -1.15 4.10
CA ARG A 88 -0.17 -0.30 2.99
C ARG A 88 -0.67 -1.15 1.84
N ALA A 89 -1.79 -0.75 1.25
CA ALA A 89 -2.35 -1.43 0.08
C ALA A 89 -1.48 -1.15 -1.14
N TRP A 90 -1.16 -2.21 -1.89
CA TRP A 90 -0.22 -2.16 -3.00
C TRP A 90 -0.64 -1.14 -4.06
N ASN A 91 0.33 -0.39 -4.59
CA ASN A 91 0.12 0.67 -5.58
C ASN A 91 -0.85 1.79 -5.14
N THR A 92 -1.09 1.98 -3.84
CA THR A 92 -1.92 3.07 -3.32
C THR A 92 -1.17 3.91 -2.30
N ASP A 93 -1.76 5.03 -1.87
CA ASP A 93 -1.34 5.77 -0.68
C ASP A 93 -2.18 5.43 0.57
N GLN A 94 -2.95 4.34 0.54
CA GLN A 94 -3.85 3.98 1.62
C GLN A 94 -3.21 2.95 2.55
N CYS A 95 -3.19 3.25 3.85
CA CYS A 95 -2.73 2.34 4.88
C CYS A 95 -3.89 1.83 5.72
N LEU A 96 -3.77 0.61 6.24
CA LEU A 96 -4.72 0.04 7.18
C LEU A 96 -4.78 0.93 8.44
N ALA A 97 -5.94 1.52 8.72
CA ALA A 97 -6.11 2.51 9.78
C ALA A 97 -6.86 1.96 11.00
N GLY A 98 -7.67 0.91 10.83
CA GLY A 98 -8.37 0.25 11.93
C GLY A 98 -9.41 -0.76 11.47
N GLY A 99 -9.79 -1.67 12.35
CA GLY A 99 -10.82 -2.68 12.09
C GLY A 99 -12.24 -2.16 12.36
N GLN A 100 -13.18 -2.50 11.47
CA GLN A 100 -14.62 -2.45 11.75
C GLN A 100 -15.10 -3.91 11.81
N GLY A 101 -15.61 -4.38 12.95
CA GLY A 101 -15.95 -5.81 13.14
C GLY A 101 -16.75 -6.44 12.00
N GLY A 102 -16.68 -7.78 11.87
CA GLY A 102 -17.35 -8.53 10.81
C GLY A 102 -16.56 -8.61 9.49
N GLY A 103 -15.23 -8.72 9.58
CA GLY A 103 -14.36 -8.89 8.41
C GLY A 103 -14.17 -7.62 7.59
N LYS A 104 -14.39 -6.44 8.20
CA LYS A 104 -14.18 -5.14 7.57
C LYS A 104 -13.04 -4.38 8.24
N ALA A 105 -12.42 -3.50 7.49
CA ALA A 105 -11.46 -2.56 8.01
C ALA A 105 -11.56 -1.26 7.21
N ILE A 106 -10.96 -0.21 7.76
CA ILE A 106 -10.83 1.08 7.11
C ILE A 106 -9.36 1.25 6.74
N ALA A 107 -9.13 1.71 5.52
CA ALA A 107 -7.86 2.24 5.07
C ALA A 107 -7.97 3.76 4.96
N GLY A 108 -6.88 4.46 5.27
CA GLY A 108 -6.80 5.91 5.22
C GLY A 108 -5.52 6.38 4.56
N SER A 109 -5.58 7.59 4.00
CA SER A 109 -4.44 8.21 3.32
C SER A 109 -3.23 8.38 4.22
N CYS A 110 -2.09 7.98 3.66
CA CYS A 110 -0.72 8.24 4.03
C CYS A 110 -0.07 8.98 2.84
#